data_AF-A0A318TVT5-F1
#
_entry.id   AF-A0A318TVT5-F1
#
_cell.length_a   1.000
_cell.length_b   1.000
_cell.length_c   1.000
_cell.angle_alpha   90.00
_cell.angle_beta   90.00
_cell.angle_gamma   90.00
#
_symmetry.space_group_name_H-M   'P 1'
#
loop_
_entity.id
_entity.type
_entity.pdbx_description
1 polymer ?
#
loop_
_entity_poly.entity_id
_entity_poly.type
_entity_poly.pdbx_seq_one_letter_code
_entity_poly.pdbx_strand_id
1 'polypeptide(L)' 'MNFQIRQAIASNVTGDSATEFRDTVEDAISRGDEHLLPGLGVFLEKWWNSSTPDEQQQFTEKLSQAFQN' A
#
# COMPACT_ATOMS: atom_id res chain seq x y z
N MET A 1 -6.77 19.19 -2.25
CA MET A 1 -5.35 18.92 -2.54
C MET A 1 -4.92 17.45 -2.35
N ASN A 2 -5.58 16.63 -1.52
CA ASN A 2 -5.21 15.21 -1.33
C ASN A 2 -5.35 14.30 -2.56
N PHE A 3 -6.29 14.60 -3.46
CA PHE A 3 -6.54 13.77 -4.65
C PHE A 3 -5.36 13.80 -5.65
N GLN A 4 -4.67 14.94 -5.74
CA GLN A 4 -3.54 15.09 -6.66
C GLN A 4 -2.28 14.37 -6.17
N ILE A 5 -2.08 14.27 -4.86
CA ILE A 5 -0.97 13.50 -4.27
C ILE A 5 -1.20 12.01 -4.53
N ARG A 6 -2.42 11.50 -4.33
CA ARG A 6 -2.77 10.10 -4.63
C ARG A 6 -2.57 9.76 -6.11
N GLN A 7 -3.00 10.63 -7.02
CA GLN A 7 -2.77 10.44 -8.45
C GLN A 7 -1.29 10.54 -8.83
N ALA A 8 -0.54 11.47 -8.25
CA ALA A 8 0.89 11.63 -8.52
C ALA A 8 1.68 10.39 -8.08
N ILE A 9 1.40 9.85 -6.89
CA ILE A 9 2.00 8.61 -6.40
C ILE A 9 1.63 7.45 -7.34
N ALA A 10 0.34 7.29 -7.65
CA ALA A 10 -0.11 6.24 -8.55
C ALA A 10 0.53 6.33 -9.94
N SER A 11 0.71 7.54 -10.49
CA SER A 11 1.37 7.74 -11.77
C SER A 11 2.87 7.47 -11.72
N ASN A 12 3.56 7.83 -10.63
CA ASN A 12 5.01 7.59 -10.50
C ASN A 12 5.33 6.09 -10.43
N VAL A 13 4.49 5.31 -9.75
CA VAL A 13 4.69 3.87 -9.59
C VAL A 13 4.02 3.01 -10.66
N THR A 14 3.29 3.60 -11.61
CA THR A 14 2.68 2.85 -12.72
C THR A 14 3.78 2.43 -13.70
N GLY A 15 4.29 1.21 -13.52
CA GLY A 15 5.38 0.65 -14.32
C GLY A 15 6.59 0.18 -13.50
N ASP A 16 6.59 0.44 -12.19
CA ASP A 16 7.65 0.00 -11.29
C ASP A 16 7.68 -1.53 -11.15
N SER A 17 8.88 -2.06 -10.95
CA SER A 17 9.08 -3.47 -10.68
C SER A 17 8.67 -3.81 -9.24
N ALA A 18 8.37 -5.09 -8.98
CA ALA A 18 8.01 -5.55 -7.62
C ALA A 18 9.06 -5.16 -6.54
N THR A 19 10.33 -5.06 -6.93
CA THR A 19 11.42 -4.60 -6.06
C THR A 19 11.29 -3.12 -5.68
N GLU A 20 10.93 -2.25 -6.62
CA GLU A 20 10.76 -0.81 -6.37
C GLU A 20 9.51 -0.53 -5.54
N PHE A 21 8.44 -1.30 -5.77
CA PHE A 21 7.27 -1.28 -4.88
C PHE A 21 7.65 -1.64 -3.45
N ARG A 22 8.44 -2.71 -3.27
CA ARG A 22 8.91 -3.12 -1.94
C ARG A 22 9.76 -2.03 -1.29
N ASP A 23 10.74 -1.48 -2.02
CA ASP A 23 11.63 -0.43 -1.52
C ASP A 23 10.83 0.81 -1.09
N THR A 24 9.86 1.22 -1.92
CA THR A 24 8.94 2.34 -1.61
C THR A 24 8.10 2.07 -0.35
N VAL A 25 7.61 0.85 -0.17
CA VAL A 25 6.85 0.46 1.01
C VAL A 25 7.74 0.45 2.26
N GLU A 26 8.94 -0.13 2.18
CA GLU A 26 9.90 -0.15 3.29
C GLU A 26 10.36 1.27 3.66
N ASP A 27 10.61 2.13 2.68
CA ASP A 27 10.99 3.53 2.89
C ASP A 27 9.84 4.33 3.53
N ALA A 28 8.59 4.14 3.08
CA ALA A 28 7.42 4.77 3.69
C ALA A 28 7.19 4.33 5.15
N ILE A 29 7.38 3.05 5.45
CA ILE A 29 7.29 2.51 6.82
C ILE A 29 8.43 3.05 7.68
N SER A 30 9.66 3.05 7.16
CA SER A 30 10.85 3.48 7.91
C SER A 30 10.86 4.97 8.19
N ARG A 31 10.35 5.80 7.28
CA ARG A 31 10.27 7.25 7.49
C ARG A 31 9.14 7.64 8.43
N GLY A 32 8.11 6.80 8.59
CA GLY A 32 6.92 7.13 9.38
C GLY A 32 6.22 8.40 8.89
N ASP A 33 6.45 8.77 7.63
CA ASP A 33 6.09 10.06 7.09
C ASP A 33 4.60 10.04 6.72
N GLU A 34 3.79 10.82 7.43
CA GLU A 34 2.33 10.86 7.29
C GLU A 34 1.88 11.23 5.85
N HIS A 35 2.78 11.80 5.04
CA HIS A 35 2.55 12.11 3.63
C HIS A 35 2.58 10.88 2.69
N LEU A 36 3.30 9.81 3.05
CA LEU A 36 3.40 8.59 2.23
C LEU A 36 2.32 7.55 2.58
N LEU A 37 1.77 7.61 3.79
CA LEU A 37 0.65 6.79 4.25
C LEU A 37 -0.59 6.83 3.31
N PRO A 38 -1.04 8.00 2.78
CA PRO A 38 -2.13 8.01 1.81
C PRO A 38 -1.77 7.37 0.47
N GLY A 39 -0.48 7.22 0.14
CA GLY A 39 0.01 6.49 -1.04
C GLY A 39 -0.03 4.97 -0.84
N LEU A 40 0.37 4.48 0.34
CA LEU A 40 0.25 3.06 0.71
C LEU A 40 -1.20 2.57 0.63
N GLY A 41 -2.16 3.42 1.00
CA GLY A 41 -3.59 3.12 0.85
C GLY A 41 -4.02 2.87 -0.61
N VAL A 42 -3.41 3.54 -1.58
CA VAL A 42 -3.71 3.35 -3.01
C VAL A 42 -3.15 2.00 -3.50
N PHE A 43 -1.96 1.61 -3.05
CA PHE A 43 -1.40 0.28 -3.36
C PHE A 43 -2.26 -0.83 -2.78
N LEU A 44 -2.67 -0.67 -1.52
CA LEU A 44 -3.56 -1.61 -0.88
C LEU A 44 -4.91 -1.70 -1.60
N GLU A 45 -5.50 -0.57 -2.01
CA GLU A 45 -6.76 -0.56 -2.76
C GLU A 45 -6.63 -1.27 -4.12
N LYS A 46 -5.58 -0.99 -4.87
CA LYS A 46 -5.28 -1.66 -6.16
C LYS A 46 -5.08 -3.16 -6.00
N TRP A 47 -4.30 -3.56 -4.98
CA TRP A 47 -4.07 -4.96 -4.65
C TRP A 47 -5.38 -5.63 -4.27
N TRP A 48 -6.13 -5.07 -3.31
CA TRP A 48 -7.40 -5.60 -2.83
C TRP A 48 -8.43 -5.83 -3.94
N ASN A 49 -8.54 -4.89 -4.90
CA ASN A 49 -9.43 -5.04 -6.05
C ASN A 49 -8.99 -6.15 -7.03
N SER A 50 -7.70 -6.49 -7.06
CA SER A 50 -7.15 -7.55 -7.92
C SER A 50 -7.02 -8.90 -7.20
N SER A 51 -7.06 -8.91 -5.87
CA SER A 51 -6.89 -10.08 -5.03
C SER A 51 -8.10 -10.99 -5.03
N THR A 52 -7.84 -12.28 -4.88
CA THR A 52 -8.84 -13.32 -4.67
C THR A 52 -9.41 -13.27 -3.25
N PRO A 53 -10.60 -13.88 -3.01
CA PRO A 53 -11.17 -13.96 -1.67
C PRO A 53 -10.26 -14.66 -0.65
N ASP A 54 -9.45 -15.64 -1.06
CA ASP A 54 -8.48 -16.32 -0.18
C ASP A 54 -7.36 -15.37 0.26
N GLU A 55 -6.80 -14.59 -0.67
CA GLU A 55 -5.77 -13.59 -0.37
C GLU A 55 -6.31 -12.48 0.55
N GLN A 56 -7.54 -12.02 0.32
CA GLN A 56 -8.20 -11.04 1.18
C GLN A 56 -8.42 -11.61 2.59
N GLN A 57 -8.81 -12.88 2.71
CA GLN A 57 -8.97 -13.55 3.98
C GLN A 57 -7.63 -13.66 4.73
N GLN A 58 -6.57 -14.16 4.08
CA GLN A 58 -5.24 -14.22 4.70
C GLN A 58 -4.73 -12.86 5.14
N PHE A 59 -4.96 -11.82 4.33
CA PHE A 59 -4.57 -10.46 4.66
C PHE A 59 -5.30 -9.94 5.90
N THR A 60 -6.61 -10.11 5.96
CA THR A 60 -7.43 -9.66 7.11
C THR A 60 -7.11 -10.46 8.38
N GLU A 61 -6.85 -11.76 8.28
CA GLU A 61 -6.39 -12.58 9.41
C GLU A 61 -5.03 -12.10 9.94
N LYS A 62 -4.05 -11.85 9.06
CA LYS A 62 -2.74 -11.32 9.45
C LYS A 62 -2.85 -9.94 10.09
N LEU A 63 -3.67 -9.05 9.52
CA LEU A 63 -3.93 -7.75 10.12
C LEU A 63 -4.58 -7.88 11.50
N SER A 64 -5.62 -8.72 11.62
CA SER A 64 -6.28 -8.95 12.92
C SER A 64 -5.26 -9.40 13.96
N GLN A 65 -4.35 -10.30 13.62
CA GLN A 65 -3.28 -10.74 14.52
C GLN A 65 -2.27 -9.63 14.84
N ALA A 66 -1.89 -8.81 13.86
CA ALA A 66 -0.93 -7.72 14.05
C ALA A 66 -1.48 -6.59 14.93
N PHE A 67 -2.80 -6.34 14.87
CA PHE A 67 -3.48 -5.28 15.62
C PHE A 67 -4.22 -5.79 16.88
N GLN A 68 -4.08 -7.07 17.24
CA GLN A 68 -4.69 -7.66 18.43
C GLN A 68 -3.96 -7.33 19.75
N ASN A 69 -3.10 -6.30 19.77
CA ASN A 69 -2.41 -5.81 20.95
C ASN A 69 -3.08 -4.55 21.53
#